data_AF-A0A521NQI8-F1
#
_entry.id   AF-A0A521NQI8-F1
#
_cell.length_a   1.000
_cell.length_b   1.000
_cell.length_c   1.000
_cell.angle_alpha   90.00
_cell.angle_beta   90.00
_cell.angle_gamma   90.00
#
_symmetry.space_group_name_H-M   'P 1'
#
loop_
_entity.id
_entity.type
_entity.pdbx_description
1 polymer ?
#
loop_
_entity_poly.entity_id
_entity_poly.type
_entity_poly.pdbx_seq_one_letter_code
_entity_poly.pdbx_strand_id
1 'polypeptide(L)'
;MFASRPGVETASAGLAPDAEEQCSAELVEWAGIIFVMERAHRARLQRRFRPHLKRARVICLDIPDDYAFMQPELAALLEKRVGRFL
;
A
#
# COMPACT_ATOMS: atom_id res chain seq x y z
N MET A 1 -5.28 10.74 3.95
CA MET A 1 -4.19 10.91 4.93
C MET A 1 -2.91 11.43 4.28
N PHE A 2 -2.21 10.65 3.45
CA PHE A 2 -0.92 11.08 2.86
C PHE A 2 -1.03 12.05 1.68
N ALA A 3 -2.20 12.16 1.05
CA ALA A 3 -2.47 13.06 -0.08
C ALA A 3 -2.23 14.56 0.22
N SER A 4 -2.17 14.96 1.50
CA SER A 4 -1.87 16.35 1.89
C SER A 4 -0.37 16.66 1.95
N ARG A 5 0.51 15.66 1.75
CA ARG A 5 1.97 15.88 1.79
C ARG A 5 2.44 16.53 0.48
N PRO A 6 3.19 17.64 0.54
CA PRO A 6 3.73 18.28 -0.66
C PRO A 6 4.59 17.31 -1.47
N GLY A 7 4.34 17.24 -2.79
CA GLY A 7 5.09 16.37 -3.70
C GLY A 7 4.74 14.89 -3.62
N VAL A 8 3.66 14.52 -2.92
CA VAL A 8 3.19 13.14 -2.84
C VAL A 8 1.85 13.00 -3.57
N GLU A 9 1.83 12.15 -4.59
CA GLU A 9 0.60 11.63 -5.17
C GLU A 9 0.33 10.23 -4.58
N THR A 10 -0.88 9.98 -4.09
CA THR A 10 -1.23 8.70 -3.43
C THR A 10 -2.54 8.13 -3.94
N ALA A 11 -2.59 6.81 -4.05
CA ALA A 11 -3.84 6.04 -4.17
C ALA A 11 -3.81 4.82 -3.24
N SER A 12 -4.97 4.22 -3.02
CA SER A 12 -5.14 2.98 -2.24
C SER A 12 -6.01 2.00 -3.02
N ALA A 13 -5.64 0.72 -3.00
CA ALA A 13 -6.42 -0.34 -3.62
C ALA A 13 -6.25 -1.67 -2.87
N GLY A 14 -7.27 -2.51 -2.92
CA GLY A 14 -7.28 -3.83 -2.31
C GLY A 14 -6.86 -4.94 -3.27
N LEU A 15 -6.26 -6.00 -2.73
CA LEU A 15 -5.88 -7.20 -3.50
C LEU A 15 -6.97 -8.27 -3.54
N ALA A 16 -8.01 -8.12 -2.73
CA ALA A 16 -9.13 -9.04 -2.65
C ALA A 16 -10.14 -8.77 -3.78
N PRO A 17 -10.84 -9.80 -4.29
CA PRO A 17 -11.84 -9.63 -5.36
C PRO A 17 -13.07 -8.80 -4.96
N ASP A 18 -13.31 -8.66 -3.66
CA ASP A 18 -14.42 -7.90 -3.07
C ASP A 18 -13.98 -6.52 -2.55
N ALA A 19 -12.73 -6.11 -2.81
CA ALA A 19 -12.27 -4.77 -2.50
C ALA A 19 -13.07 -3.73 -3.29
N GLU A 20 -13.53 -2.66 -2.61
CA GLU A 20 -14.25 -1.55 -3.24
C GLU A 20 -13.48 -0.95 -4.41
N GLU A 21 -12.17 -0.74 -4.23
CA GLU A 21 -11.23 -0.37 -5.28
C GLU A 21 -10.22 -1.51 -5.45
N GLN A 22 -10.26 -2.19 -6.60
CA GLN A 22 -9.37 -3.33 -6.85
C GLN A 22 -8.03 -2.85 -7.40
N CYS A 23 -6.95 -3.45 -6.90
CA CYS A 23 -5.62 -3.21 -7.42
C CYS A 23 -5.55 -3.61 -8.90
N SER A 24 -5.16 -2.65 -9.75
CA SER A 24 -5.00 -2.83 -11.18
C SER A 24 -3.51 -2.83 -11.58
N ALA A 25 -3.21 -3.32 -12.78
CA ALA A 25 -1.88 -3.26 -13.34
C ALA A 25 -1.40 -1.82 -13.52
N GLU A 26 -2.27 -0.96 -14.05
CA GLU A 26 -2.00 0.47 -14.26
C GLU A 26 -1.61 1.18 -12.97
N LEU A 27 -2.34 0.95 -11.88
CA LEU A 27 -2.02 1.55 -10.60
C LEU A 27 -0.65 1.10 -10.07
N VAL A 28 -0.32 -0.18 -10.27
CA VAL A 28 0.97 -0.75 -9.88
C VAL A 28 2.13 -0.17 -10.70
N GLU A 29 1.93 0.07 -12.00
CA GLU A 29 2.95 0.67 -12.88
C GLU A 29 3.15 2.15 -12.61
N TRP A 30 2.08 2.88 -12.26
CA TRP A 30 2.14 4.28 -11.87
C TRP A 30 2.91 4.48 -10.55
N ALA A 31 2.76 3.56 -9.60
CA ALA A 31 3.34 3.69 -8.28
C ALA A 31 4.88 3.54 -8.26
N GLY A 32 5.59 4.59 -7.84
CA GLY A 32 7.02 4.51 -7.54
C GLY A 32 7.32 3.74 -6.24
N ILE A 33 6.41 3.80 -5.26
CA ILE A 33 6.51 3.09 -3.99
C ILE A 33 5.15 2.48 -3.64
N ILE A 34 5.15 1.24 -3.20
CA ILE A 34 3.93 0.52 -2.79
C ILE A 34 4.13 0.02 -1.38
N PHE A 35 3.26 0.47 -0.48
CA PHE A 35 3.21 -0.01 0.90
C PHE A 35 2.16 -1.11 1.01
N VAL A 36 2.53 -2.23 1.63
CA VAL A 36 1.60 -3.31 1.97
C VAL A 36 1.64 -3.56 3.47
N MET A 37 0.48 -3.85 4.06
CA MET A 37 0.39 -4.03 5.51
C MET A 37 1.20 -5.25 5.98
N GLU A 38 1.05 -6.38 5.28
CA GLU A 38 1.62 -7.66 5.69
C GLU A 38 2.37 -8.37 4.56
N ARG A 39 3.18 -9.36 4.94
CA ARG A 39 3.96 -10.18 4.00
C ARG A 39 3.07 -10.97 3.04
N ALA A 40 1.90 -11.40 3.50
CA ALA A 40 0.90 -12.06 2.66
C ALA A 40 0.41 -11.15 1.52
N HIS A 41 0.17 -9.87 1.80
CA HIS A 41 -0.18 -8.88 0.79
C HIS A 41 0.95 -8.69 -0.21
N ARG A 42 2.21 -8.60 0.26
CA ARG A 42 3.38 -8.56 -0.64
C ARG A 42 3.42 -9.76 -1.59
N ALA A 43 3.25 -10.97 -1.06
CA ALA A 43 3.29 -12.19 -1.86
C ALA A 43 2.16 -12.23 -2.90
N ARG A 44 0.93 -11.84 -2.51
CA ARG A 44 -0.22 -11.74 -3.43
C ARG A 44 0.00 -10.70 -4.53
N LEU A 45 0.48 -9.51 -4.17
CA LEU A 45 0.83 -8.44 -5.12
C LEU A 45 1.89 -8.93 -6.12
N GLN A 46 2.97 -9.53 -5.62
CA GLN A 46 4.05 -10.06 -6.47
C GLN A 46 3.54 -11.16 -7.40
N ARG A 47 2.73 -12.09 -6.90
CA ARG A 47 2.17 -13.17 -7.73
C ARG A 47 1.30 -12.63 -8.86
N ARG A 48 0.47 -11.62 -8.59
CA ARG A 48 -0.50 -11.07 -9.56
C ARG A 48 0.12 -10.05 -10.53
N PHE A 49 1.09 -9.26 -10.07
CA PHE A 49 1.59 -8.09 -10.82
C PHE A 49 3.11 -8.08 -11.04
N ARG A 50 3.81 -9.22 -10.91
CA ARG A 50 5.28 -9.31 -11.12
C ARG A 50 5.80 -8.53 -12.33
N PRO A 51 5.17 -8.58 -13.53
CA PRO A 51 5.68 -7.87 -14.70
C PRO A 51 5.61 -6.33 -14.58
N HIS A 52 4.67 -5.83 -13.78
CA HIS A 52 4.33 -4.42 -13.61
C HIS A 52 5.13 -3.77 -12.47
N LEU A 53 5.66 -4.57 -11.54
CA LEU A 53 6.42 -4.11 -10.36
C LEU A 53 7.85 -3.64 -10.66
N LYS A 54 8.28 -3.60 -11.93
CA LYS A 54 9.69 -3.36 -12.30
C LYS A 54 10.24 -2.01 -11.80
N ARG A 55 9.37 -1.01 -11.66
CA ARG A 55 9.74 0.35 -11.24
C ARG A 55 9.35 0.65 -9.79
N ALA A 56 8.52 -0.19 -9.18
CA ALA A 56 7.95 0.05 -7.87
C ALA A 56 8.81 -0.56 -6.76
N ARG A 57 9.14 0.24 -5.74
CA ARG A 57 9.69 -0.29 -4.48
C ARG A 57 8.54 -0.78 -3.60
N VAL A 58 8.46 -2.09 -3.36
CA VAL A 58 7.45 -2.67 -2.47
C VAL A 58 7.98 -2.76 -1.04
N ILE A 59 7.30 -2.10 -0.10
CA ILE A 59 7.66 -2.06 1.32
C ILE A 59 6.55 -2.72 2.14
N CYS A 60 6.91 -3.76 2.88
CA CYS A 60 6.02 -4.35 3.88
C CYS A 60 6.12 -3.53 5.16
N LEU A 61 4.99 -3.03 5.64
CA LEU A 61 4.93 -2.28 6.86
C LEU A 61 4.93 -3.18 8.09
N ASP A 62 4.71 -4.50 7.97
CA ASP A 62 4.58 -5.45 9.08
C ASP A 62 3.55 -4.95 10.13
N ILE A 63 2.38 -4.54 9.65
CA ILE A 63 1.20 -4.11 10.43
C ILE A 63 0.13 -5.20 10.26
N PRO A 64 -0.34 -5.86 11.33
CA PRO A 64 -1.38 -6.88 11.26
C PRO A 64 -2.76 -6.26 11.01
N ASP A 65 -3.69 -7.04 10.47
CA ASP A 65 -5.07 -6.66 10.18
C ASP A 65 -5.99 -6.74 11.43
N ASP A 66 -5.53 -6.17 12.54
CA ASP A 66 -6.21 -6.18 13.84
C ASP A 66 -6.88 -4.83 14.17
N TYR A 67 -7.03 -3.96 13.17
CA TYR A 67 -7.48 -2.59 13.35
C TYR A 67 -8.77 -2.32 12.59
N ALA A 68 -9.67 -1.56 13.21
CA ALA A 68 -10.84 -1.05 12.50
C ALA A 68 -10.41 -0.01 11.44
N PHE A 69 -11.28 0.19 10.44
CA PHE A 69 -11.05 1.21 9.42
C PHE A 69 -10.77 2.58 10.04
N MET A 70 -9.62 3.17 9.70
CA MET A 70 -9.16 4.48 10.19
C MET A 70 -9.08 4.61 11.71
N GLN A 71 -8.94 3.50 12.43
CA GLN A 71 -8.72 3.52 13.87
C GLN A 71 -7.49 4.41 14.20
N PRO A 72 -7.55 5.28 15.23
CA PRO A 72 -6.48 6.23 15.53
C PRO A 72 -5.09 5.59 15.70
N GLU A 73 -5.00 4.43 16.34
CA GLU A 73 -3.75 3.69 16.52
C GLU A 73 -3.15 3.22 15.19
N LEU A 74 -4.00 2.78 14.24
CA LEU A 74 -3.59 2.42 12.89
C LEU A 74 -3.04 3.65 12.15
N ALA A 75 -3.76 4.77 12.21
CA ALA A 75 -3.33 6.01 11.57
C ALA A 75 -1.95 6.47 12.09
N ALA A 76 -1.76 6.47 13.41
CA ALA A 76 -0.48 6.82 14.02
C ALA A 76 0.66 5.85 13.62
N LEU A 77 0.37 4.55 13.55
CA LEU A 77 1.35 3.55 13.12
C LEU A 77 1.73 3.73 11.65
N LEU A 78 0.76 4.05 10.79
CA LEU A 78 0.98 4.35 9.39
C LEU A 78 1.85 5.60 9.21
N GLU A 79 1.59 6.71 9.90
CA GLU A 79 2.46 7.90 9.82
C GLU A 79 3.90 7.57 10.17
N LYS A 80 4.09 6.84 11.28
CA LYS A 80 5.40 6.51 11.79
C LYS A 80 6.18 5.60 10.85
N ARG A 81 5.53 4.58 10.25
CA ARG A 81 6.23 3.62 9.37
C ARG A 81 6.39 4.17 7.95
N VAL A 82 5.36 4.77 7.37
CA VAL A 82 5.38 5.32 6.01
C VAL A 82 6.26 6.57 5.92
N GLY A 83 6.20 7.45 6.92
CA GLY A 83 6.96 8.71 6.93
C GLY A 83 8.48 8.54 6.99
N ARG A 84 9.01 7.32 7.13
CA ARG A 84 10.44 7.02 7.00
C ARG A 84 10.88 6.84 5.55
N PHE A 85 9.93 6.76 4.63
CA PHE A 85 10.14 6.47 3.21
C PHE A 85 9.60 7.56 2.28
N LEU A 86 8.77 8.46 2.80
CA LEU A 86 8.27 9.67 2.14
C LEU A 86 8.98 10.89 2.75
#